data_AF-A0A645HM85-F1
#
_entry.id   AF-A0A645HM85-F1
#
_cell.length_a   1.000
_cell.length_b   1.000
_cell.length_c   1.000
_cell.angle_alpha   90.00
_cell.angle_beta   90.00
_cell.angle_gamma   90.00
#
_symmetry.space_group_name_H-M   'P 1'
#
loop_
_entity.id
_entity.type
_entity.pdbx_description
1 polymer ?
#
loop_
_entity_poly.entity_id
_entity_poly.type
_entity_poly.pdbx_seq_one_letter_code
_entity_poly.pdbx_strand_id
1 'polypeptide(L)'
;MIGFGSYHYKSERSRQEGDWPLVGFSPRKTAISLYVFSGTPEQEELLYELGTFTMGKGCIYVKKLSDINQDVLKELIMENIQYLKSQHG
;
A
#
# COMPACT_ATOMS: atom_id res chain seq x y z
N MET A 1 -7.92 -2.15 -11.24
CA MET A 1 -6.71 -2.10 -10.39
C MET A 1 -5.70 -3.07 -10.98
N ILE A 2 -4.41 -2.75 -10.93
CA ILE A 2 -3.31 -3.64 -11.32
C ILE A 2 -2.58 -4.02 -10.02
N GLY A 3 -2.49 -5.32 -9.74
CA GLY A 3 -1.89 -5.84 -8.50
C GLY A 3 -0.71 -6.78 -8.79
N PHE A 4 0.19 -6.91 -7.81
CA PHE A 4 1.31 -7.82 -7.82
C PHE A 4 1.30 -8.71 -6.57
N GLY A 5 1.52 -10.00 -6.78
CA GLY A 5 1.40 -11.02 -5.73
C GLY A 5 -0.04 -11.16 -5.21
N SER A 6 -0.22 -12.04 -4.23
CA SER A 6 -1.50 -12.24 -3.56
C SER A 6 -1.30 -12.81 -2.16
N TYR A 7 -2.19 -12.47 -1.24
CA TYR A 7 -2.36 -13.10 0.07
C TYR A 7 -3.85 -13.35 0.32
N HIS A 8 -4.16 -14.37 1.11
CA HIS A 8 -5.52 -14.67 1.53
C HIS A 8 -5.78 -14.06 2.91
N TYR A 9 -6.77 -13.19 3.03
CA TYR A 9 -7.14 -12.57 4.31
C TYR A 9 -8.43 -13.19 4.85
N LYS A 10 -8.53 -13.27 6.17
CA LYS A 10 -9.79 -13.55 6.89
C LYS A 10 -10.12 -12.36 7.79
N SER A 11 -11.35 -11.88 7.73
CA SER A 11 -11.81 -10.79 8.58
C SER A 11 -11.89 -11.24 10.03
N GLU A 12 -11.33 -10.46 10.94
CA GLU A 12 -11.54 -10.67 12.39
C GLU A 12 -12.95 -10.26 12.86
N ARG A 13 -13.66 -9.46 12.07
CA ARG A 13 -14.94 -8.84 12.45
C ARG A 13 -16.16 -9.52 11.83
N SER A 14 -15.97 -10.42 10.88
CA SER A 14 -17.06 -11.05 10.11
C SER A 14 -16.63 -12.38 9.49
N ARG A 15 -17.55 -13.06 8.80
CA ARG A 15 -17.24 -14.27 8.02
C ARG A 15 -16.57 -14.00 6.66
N GLN A 16 -16.26 -12.75 6.35
CA GLN A 16 -15.67 -12.38 5.07
C GLN A 16 -14.20 -12.81 5.01
N GLU A 17 -13.82 -13.44 3.90
CA GLU A 17 -12.44 -13.76 3.54
C GLU A 17 -12.26 -13.58 2.02
N GLY A 18 -11.03 -13.53 1.56
CA GLY A 18 -10.74 -13.44 0.13
C GLY A 18 -9.27 -13.18 -0.17
N ASP A 19 -8.96 -13.11 -1.46
CA ASP A 19 -7.61 -12.84 -1.94
C ASP A 19 -7.43 -11.35 -2.24
N TRP A 20 -6.31 -10.80 -1.81
CA TRP A 20 -5.92 -9.42 -2.07
C TRP A 20 -4.47 -9.36 -2.57
N PRO A 21 -4.10 -8.41 -3.45
CA PRO A 21 -2.71 -8.28 -3.89
C PRO A 21 -1.80 -7.81 -2.76
N LEU A 22 -0.53 -8.26 -2.76
CA LEU A 22 0.47 -7.78 -1.80
C LEU A 22 0.71 -6.28 -1.98
N VAL A 23 0.77 -5.82 -3.23
CA VAL A 23 0.80 -4.41 -3.57
C VAL A 23 0.04 -4.18 -4.87
N GLY A 24 -0.46 -2.96 -5.10
CA GLY A 24 -1.11 -2.63 -6.36
C GLY A 24 -1.26 -1.14 -6.58
N PHE A 25 -1.75 -0.78 -7.76
CA PHE A 25 -2.13 0.60 -8.06
C PHE A 25 -3.36 0.68 -8.96
N SER A 26 -3.98 1.85 -8.96
CA SER A 26 -5.04 2.17 -9.90
C SER A 26 -4.83 3.58 -10.44
N PRO A 27 -4.70 3.78 -11.76
CA PRO A 27 -4.80 5.11 -12.34
C PRO A 27 -6.23 5.64 -12.11
N ARG A 28 -6.34 6.90 -11.71
CA ARG A 28 -7.59 7.66 -11.59
C ARG A 28 -7.50 8.87 -12.51
N LYS A 29 -8.62 9.57 -12.70
CA LYS A 29 -8.69 10.75 -13.57
C LYS A 29 -7.70 11.86 -13.17
N THR A 30 -7.43 12.02 -11.87
CA THR A 30 -6.62 13.13 -11.32
C THR A 30 -5.49 12.70 -10.40
N ALA A 31 -5.31 11.38 -10.20
CA ALA A 31 -4.34 10.82 -9.27
C ALA A 31 -4.02 9.36 -9.59
N ILE A 32 -3.02 8.81 -8.90
CA ILE A 32 -2.68 7.40 -8.84
C ILE A 32 -2.98 6.95 -7.41
N SER A 33 -3.83 5.94 -7.27
CA SER A 33 -4.03 5.25 -5.99
C SER A 33 -2.98 4.15 -5.85
N LEU A 34 -2.16 4.20 -4.80
CA LEU A 34 -1.16 3.21 -4.45
C LEU A 34 -1.65 2.38 -3.24
N TYR A 35 -1.73 1.07 -3.43
CA TYR A 35 -2.08 0.09 -2.40
C TYR A 35 -0.78 -0.58 -1.93
N VAL A 36 -0.02 0.15 -1.11
CA VAL A 36 1.33 -0.21 -0.65
C VAL A 36 1.51 0.06 0.84
N PHE A 37 0.40 0.17 1.58
CA PHE A 37 0.39 0.61 2.97
C PHE A 37 -0.60 -0.23 3.78
N SER A 38 -0.13 -0.73 4.92
CA SER A 38 -0.88 -1.54 5.89
C SER A 38 -0.96 -0.90 7.28
N GLY A 39 -0.28 0.23 7.51
CA GLY A 39 -0.33 0.97 8.78
C GLY A 39 0.63 0.46 9.84
N THR A 40 1.79 -0.06 9.45
CA THR A 40 2.83 -0.44 10.42
C THR A 40 3.57 0.81 10.92
N PRO A 41 4.15 0.78 12.14
CA PRO A 41 4.94 1.92 12.63
C PRO A 41 6.08 2.33 11.70
N GLU A 42 6.77 1.36 11.09
CA GLU A 42 7.85 1.62 10.12
C GLU A 42 7.34 2.32 8.86
N GLN A 43 6.17 1.93 8.34
CA GLN A 43 5.54 2.63 7.22
C GLN A 43 5.16 4.07 7.59
N GLU A 44 4.66 4.31 8.80
CA GLU A 44 4.33 5.66 9.26
C GLU A 44 5.55 6.58 9.29
N GLU A 45 6.71 6.05 9.68
CA GLU A 45 7.99 6.77 9.61
C GLU A 45 8.38 7.11 8.17
N LEU A 46 8.34 6.12 7.26
CA LEU A 46 8.63 6.31 5.84
C LEU A 46 7.71 7.33 5.16
N LEU A 47 6.44 7.43 5.60
CA LEU A 47 5.50 8.41 5.05
C LEU A 47 5.94 9.86 5.27
N TYR A 48 6.72 10.17 6.31
CA TYR A 48 7.24 11.53 6.52
C TYR A 48 8.22 11.96 5.42
N GLU A 49 8.95 11.01 4.83
CA GLU A 49 9.93 11.25 3.79
C GLU A 49 9.39 11.06 2.36
N LEU A 50 8.15 10.57 2.23
CA LEU A 50 7.58 10.20 0.94
C LEU A 50 7.31 11.42 0.04
N GLY A 51 6.99 12.59 0.60
CA GLY A 51 6.69 13.80 -0.17
C GLY A 51 5.20 14.18 -0.17
N THR A 52 4.66 14.62 -1.31
CA THR A 52 3.27 15.12 -1.37
C THR A 52 2.28 14.01 -1.74
N PHE A 53 1.45 13.63 -0.78
CA PHE A 53 0.38 12.64 -0.98
C PHE A 53 -0.85 12.98 -0.13
N THR A 54 -1.94 12.26 -0.37
CA THR A 54 -3.09 12.21 0.54
C THR A 54 -3.43 10.76 0.89
N MET A 55 -4.09 10.54 2.02
CA MET A 55 -4.43 9.19 2.51
C MET A 55 -5.90 8.88 2.39
N GLY A 56 -6.21 7.67 1.95
CA GLY A 56 -7.51 7.01 2.14
C GLY A 56 -7.41 5.91 3.20
N LYS A 57 -8.52 5.20 3.44
CA LYS A 57 -8.58 4.11 4.44
C LYS A 57 -7.63 2.93 4.20
N GLY A 58 -7.08 2.79 2.99
CA GLY A 58 -6.19 1.68 2.62
C GLY A 58 -5.39 1.94 1.34
N CYS A 59 -5.16 3.22 1.02
CA CYS A 59 -4.32 3.60 -0.11
C CYS A 59 -3.76 5.01 0.06
N ILE A 60 -2.63 5.24 -0.58
CA ILE A 60 -1.99 6.54 -0.75
C ILE A 60 -2.41 7.09 -2.12
N TYR A 61 -2.71 8.38 -2.21
CA TYR A 61 -2.98 9.07 -3.46
C TYR A 61 -1.84 10.03 -3.79
N VAL A 62 -1.31 9.90 -5.01
CA VAL A 62 -0.30 10.81 -5.56
C VAL A 62 -0.78 11.37 -6.88
N LYS A 63 -0.52 12.64 -7.19
CA LYS A 63 -0.93 13.22 -8.49
C LYS A 63 -0.01 12.75 -9.61
N LYS A 64 1.29 12.68 -9.34
CA LYS A 64 2.35 12.22 -10.24
C LYS A 64 3.52 11.68 -9.41
N LEU A 65 4.30 10.77 -9.99
CA LEU A 65 5.45 10.16 -9.29
C LEU A 65 6.56 11.15 -8.94
N SER A 66 6.66 12.28 -9.67
CA SER A 66 7.64 13.32 -9.35
C SER A 66 7.32 14.11 -8.09
N ASP A 67 6.10 13.96 -7.53
CA ASP A 67 5.70 14.62 -6.27
C ASP A 67 6.15 13.82 -5.04
N ILE A 68 6.70 12.61 -5.24
CA ILE A 68 7.13 11.71 -4.18
C ILE A 68 8.57 11.21 -4.38
N ASN A 69 9.21 10.83 -3.27
CA ASN A 69 10.49 10.17 -3.28
C ASN A 69 10.31 8.69 -3.68
N GLN A 70 10.88 8.30 -4.82
CA GLN A 70 10.74 6.94 -5.35
C GLN A 70 11.57 5.91 -4.59
N ASP A 71 12.64 6.30 -3.89
CA ASP A 71 13.42 5.38 -3.09
C ASP A 71 12.68 5.03 -1.79
N VAL A 72 12.10 6.03 -1.12
CA VAL A 72 11.17 5.83 0.00
C VAL A 72 9.96 5.00 -0.42
N LEU A 73 9.40 5.22 -1.62
CA LEU A 73 8.31 4.38 -2.14
C LEU A 73 8.73 2.90 -2.29
N LYS A 74 9.97 2.61 -2.71
CA LYS A 74 10.46 1.23 -2.81
C LYS A 74 10.58 0.60 -1.42
N GLU A 75 11.11 1.33 -0.45
CA GLU A 75 11.21 0.87 0.94
C GLU A 75 9.82 0.54 1.50
N LEU A 76 8.86 1.45 1.29
CA LEU A 76 7.46 1.26 1.68
C LEU A 76 6.85 0.00 1.05
N ILE A 77 7.08 -0.23 -0.25
CA ILE A 77 6.63 -1.44 -0.95
C ILE A 77 7.26 -2.70 -0.35
N MET A 78 8.56 -2.68 -0.08
CA MET A 78 9.29 -3.83 0.43
C MET A 78 8.87 -4.19 1.84
N GLU A 79 8.76 -3.21 2.72
CA GLU A 79 8.23 -3.39 4.07
C GLU A 79 6.80 -3.96 4.00
N ASN A 80 5.92 -3.39 3.17
CA ASN A 80 4.53 -3.83 3.09
C ASN A 80 4.40 -5.29 2.63
N ILE A 81 5.23 -5.70 1.66
CA ILE A 81 5.30 -7.09 1.20
C ILE A 81 5.77 -8.02 2.33
N GLN A 82 6.80 -7.63 3.08
CA GLN A 82 7.31 -8.42 4.20
C GLN A 82 6.27 -8.56 5.30
N TYR A 83 5.62 -7.45 5.67
CA TYR A 83 4.56 -7.42 6.67
C TYR A 83 3.42 -8.37 6.29
N LEU A 84 2.83 -8.22 5.10
CA LEU A 84 1.71 -9.06 4.67
C LEU A 84 2.06 -10.54 4.58
N LYS A 85 3.28 -10.88 4.15
CA LYS A 85 3.78 -12.26 4.18
C LYS A 85 3.96 -12.79 5.60
N SER A 86 4.34 -11.95 6.57
CA SER A 86 4.45 -12.39 7.97
C SER A 86 3.09 -12.65 8.62
N GLN A 87 2.05 -11.90 8.21
CA GLN A 87 0.71 -12.00 8.80
C GLN A 87 -0.17 -13.08 8.14
N HIS A 88 0.05 -13.35 6.85
CA HIS A 88 -0.82 -14.22 6.04
C HIS A 88 -0.08 -15.31 5.27
N GLY A 89 1.24 -15.44 5.46
CA GLY A 89 2.07 -16.49 4.85
C GLY A 89 2.07 -17.80 5.63
#